data_AF-A0A2E0GXP8-F1
#
_entry.id   AF-A0A2E0GXP8-F1
#
_cell.length_a   1.000
_cell.length_b   1.000
_cell.length_c   1.000
_cell.angle_alpha   90.00
_cell.angle_beta   90.00
_cell.angle_gamma   90.00
#
_symmetry.space_group_name_H-M   'P 1'
#
loop_
_entity.id
_entity.type
_entity.pdbx_description
1 polymer ?
#
loop_
_entity_poly.entity_id
_entity_poly.type
_entity_poly.pdbx_seq_one_letter_code
_entity_poly.pdbx_strand_id
1 'polypeptide(L)'
;MAKKKTARDLTSKQRHFTRAWASGMSLSDSYKEAFDVSDSTTAASVHTLASRLASKVEIRSRYEQLIAERDRQIARTAVSRRDKLVNWLDDVVEGKMLEEPSAVRMRAAELLGRSVGAFQENLNISSGSEKNASEIASEIEALLVKSQAEEAGPEEGEELH
;
A
#
# COMPACT_ATOMS: atom_id res chain seq x y z
N MET A 1 29.88 27.05 -5.36
CA MET A 1 28.70 26.19 -5.07
C MET A 1 28.77 24.96 -5.98
N ALA A 2 29.02 23.78 -5.41
CA ALA A 2 29.11 22.54 -6.19
C ALA A 2 27.72 22.12 -6.69
N LYS A 3 27.55 21.97 -8.01
CA LYS A 3 26.32 21.42 -8.61
C LYS A 3 26.11 19.99 -8.09
N LYS A 4 25.12 19.82 -7.21
CA LYS A 4 24.63 18.50 -6.76
C LYS A 4 24.21 17.70 -8.01
N LYS A 5 24.87 16.57 -8.23
CA LYS A 5 24.66 15.65 -9.35
C LYS A 5 23.16 15.33 -9.46
N THR A 6 22.47 15.92 -10.44
CA THR A 6 21.04 15.70 -10.66
C THR A 6 20.82 14.22 -10.95
N ALA A 7 19.90 13.59 -10.22
CA ALA A 7 19.44 12.23 -10.54
C ALA A 7 19.14 12.18 -12.05
N ARG A 8 19.70 11.21 -12.76
CA ARG A 8 19.53 11.14 -14.21
C ARG A 8 18.04 11.02 -14.50
N ASP A 9 17.49 12.06 -15.11
CA ASP A 9 16.08 12.11 -15.46
C ASP A 9 15.79 10.99 -16.46
N LEU A 10 14.67 10.27 -16.27
CA LEU A 10 14.33 9.13 -17.12
C LEU A 10 14.11 9.59 -18.56
N THR A 11 14.67 8.86 -19.53
CA THR A 11 14.44 9.18 -20.95
C THR A 11 12.98 8.91 -21.34
N SER A 12 12.53 9.47 -22.47
CA SER A 12 11.15 9.26 -22.93
C SER A 12 10.79 7.77 -23.10
N LYS A 13 11.70 6.99 -23.72
CA LYS A 13 11.53 5.54 -23.90
C LYS A 13 11.47 4.81 -22.55
N GLN A 14 12.33 5.18 -21.61
CA GLN A 14 12.32 4.62 -20.27
C GLN A 14 11.03 4.90 -19.51
N ARG A 15 10.49 6.14 -19.63
CA ARG A 15 9.20 6.50 -19.04
C ARG A 15 8.06 5.69 -19.64
N HIS A 16 8.07 5.50 -20.97
CA HIS A 16 7.08 4.69 -21.66
C HIS A 16 7.14 3.23 -21.20
N PHE A 17 8.34 2.64 -21.13
CA PHE A 17 8.58 1.31 -20.57
C PHE A 17 8.00 1.17 -19.16
N THR A 18 8.34 2.07 -18.24
CA THR A 18 7.80 2.02 -16.87
C THR A 18 6.29 2.15 -16.81
N ARG A 19 5.68 2.93 -17.71
CA ARG A 19 4.22 3.09 -17.76
C ARG A 19 3.53 1.81 -18.25
N ALA A 20 4.02 1.22 -19.34
CA ALA A 20 3.51 -0.04 -19.88
C ALA A 20 3.62 -1.18 -18.85
N TRP A 21 4.74 -1.23 -18.14
CA TRP A 21 4.93 -2.22 -17.08
C TRP A 21 4.00 -1.98 -15.89
N ALA A 22 3.84 -0.72 -15.45
CA ALA A 22 2.92 -0.37 -14.37
C ALA A 22 1.44 -0.60 -14.73
N SER A 23 1.07 -0.59 -16.01
CA SER A 23 -0.27 -0.97 -16.47
C SER A 23 -0.53 -2.48 -16.48
N GLY A 24 0.47 -3.32 -16.17
CA GLY A 24 0.33 -4.76 -16.03
C GLY A 24 0.85 -5.59 -17.20
N MET A 25 1.52 -4.99 -18.18
CA MET A 25 2.20 -5.76 -19.24
C MET A 25 3.42 -6.50 -18.68
N SER A 26 3.82 -7.58 -19.35
CA SER A 26 5.05 -8.29 -19.01
C SER A 26 6.28 -7.38 -19.22
N LEU A 27 7.39 -7.68 -18.56
CA LEU A 27 8.65 -6.94 -18.74
C LEU A 27 9.12 -6.95 -20.21
N SER A 28 9.05 -8.11 -20.86
CA SER A 28 9.47 -8.27 -22.24
C SER A 28 8.58 -7.49 -23.20
N ASP A 29 7.26 -7.51 -22.98
CA ASP A 29 6.31 -6.80 -23.85
C ASP A 29 6.41 -5.29 -23.64
N SER A 30 6.53 -4.85 -22.39
CA SER A 30 6.78 -3.43 -22.06
C SER A 30 8.07 -2.92 -22.73
N TYR A 31 9.10 -3.78 -22.83
CA TYR A 31 10.36 -3.42 -23.49
C TYR A 31 10.19 -3.30 -25.00
N LYS A 32 9.47 -4.23 -25.65
CA LYS A 32 9.17 -4.16 -27.09
C LYS A 32 8.27 -2.98 -27.45
N GLU A 33 7.33 -2.63 -26.58
CA GLU A 33 6.45 -1.47 -26.74
C GLU A 33 7.27 -0.16 -26.69
N ALA A 34 8.20 -0.07 -25.73
CA ALA A 34 8.95 1.15 -25.48
C ALA A 34 10.20 1.33 -26.34
N PHE A 35 10.77 0.23 -26.82
CA PHE A 35 11.96 0.19 -27.64
C PHE A 35 11.64 -0.55 -28.91
N ASP A 36 11.85 0.09 -30.04
CA ASP A 36 11.74 -0.53 -31.36
C ASP A 36 12.78 -1.66 -31.48
N VAL A 37 12.35 -2.89 -31.20
CA VAL A 37 13.18 -4.11 -31.21
C VAL A 37 13.10 -4.71 -32.60
N SER A 38 14.26 -4.96 -33.23
CA SER A 38 14.29 -5.60 -34.55
C SER A 38 13.75 -7.03 -34.50
N ASP A 39 13.14 -7.49 -35.60
CA ASP A 39 12.64 -8.86 -35.75
C ASP A 39 13.73 -9.93 -35.60
N SER A 40 15.00 -9.55 -35.84
CA SER A 40 16.16 -10.40 -35.64
C SER A 40 16.57 -10.58 -34.17
N THR A 41 16.00 -9.81 -33.23
CA THR A 41 16.34 -9.89 -31.81
C THR A 41 15.62 -11.06 -31.15
N THR A 42 16.39 -11.98 -30.56
CA THR A 42 15.82 -13.15 -29.89
C THR A 42 15.03 -12.79 -28.63
N ALA A 43 14.00 -13.58 -28.31
CA ALA A 43 13.19 -13.38 -27.10
C ALA A 43 14.03 -13.42 -25.81
N ALA A 44 15.06 -14.26 -25.75
CA ALA A 44 16.00 -14.33 -24.62
C ALA A 44 16.78 -13.01 -24.43
N SER A 45 17.17 -12.37 -25.54
CA SER A 45 17.86 -11.08 -25.50
C SER A 45 16.94 -9.99 -24.98
N VAL A 46 15.70 -9.93 -25.48
CA VAL A 46 14.67 -8.98 -24.99
C VAL A 46 14.44 -9.16 -23.50
N HIS A 47 14.24 -10.40 -23.04
CA HIS A 47 14.02 -10.68 -21.62
C HIS A 47 15.18 -10.20 -20.75
N THR A 48 16.42 -10.49 -21.17
CA THR A 48 17.63 -10.07 -20.44
C THR A 48 17.76 -8.55 -20.39
N LEU A 49 17.51 -7.87 -21.51
CA LEU A 49 17.59 -6.40 -21.60
C LEU A 49 16.48 -5.73 -20.77
N ALA A 50 15.26 -6.25 -20.83
CA ALA A 50 14.13 -5.78 -20.05
C ALA A 50 14.40 -5.91 -18.55
N SER A 51 14.87 -7.08 -18.09
CA SER A 51 15.24 -7.32 -16.69
C SER A 51 16.36 -6.39 -16.25
N ARG A 52 17.41 -6.23 -17.06
CA ARG A 52 18.51 -5.29 -16.75
C ARG A 52 18.03 -3.84 -16.66
N LEU A 53 17.08 -3.43 -17.51
CA LEU A 53 16.50 -2.10 -17.46
C LEU A 53 15.66 -1.90 -16.20
N ALA A 54 14.82 -2.89 -15.86
CA ALA A 54 13.98 -2.87 -14.67
C ALA A 54 14.78 -2.81 -13.36
N SER A 55 15.97 -3.40 -13.31
CA SER A 55 16.85 -3.36 -12.14
C SER A 55 17.53 -2.01 -11.92
N LYS A 56 17.42 -1.04 -12.84
CA LYS A 56 17.99 0.30 -12.62
C LYS A 56 17.19 1.02 -11.54
N VAL A 57 17.89 1.64 -10.60
CA VAL A 57 17.28 2.32 -9.44
C VAL A 57 16.27 3.38 -9.87
N GLU A 58 16.56 4.16 -10.91
CA GLU A 58 15.66 5.21 -11.38
C GLU A 58 14.36 4.65 -11.98
N ILE A 59 14.47 3.54 -12.72
CA ILE A 59 13.34 2.82 -13.33
C ILE A 59 12.47 2.20 -12.25
N ARG A 60 13.11 1.48 -11.31
CA ARG A 60 12.42 0.80 -10.22
C ARG A 60 11.68 1.79 -9.33
N SER A 61 12.35 2.87 -8.94
CA SER A 61 11.72 3.93 -8.14
C SER A 61 10.52 4.54 -8.85
N ARG A 62 10.63 4.80 -10.16
CA ARG A 62 9.51 5.34 -10.93
C ARG A 62 8.34 4.37 -11.04
N TYR A 63 8.62 3.08 -11.24
CA TYR A 63 7.59 2.04 -11.26
C TYR A 63 6.82 1.99 -9.93
N GLU A 64 7.54 1.98 -8.80
CA GLU A 64 6.94 1.95 -7.46
C GLU A 64 6.08 3.18 -7.19
N GLN A 65 6.53 4.36 -7.62
CA GLN A 65 5.71 5.58 -7.54
C GLN A 65 4.39 5.45 -8.31
N LEU A 66 4.43 4.88 -9.51
CA LEU A 66 3.25 4.67 -10.34
C LEU A 66 2.27 3.67 -9.71
N ILE A 67 2.77 2.57 -9.17
CA ILE A 67 1.95 1.59 -8.46
C ILE A 67 1.32 2.22 -7.21
N ALA A 68 2.11 2.91 -6.39
CA ALA A 68 1.60 3.59 -5.21
C ALA A 68 0.57 4.68 -5.56
N GLU A 69 0.73 5.39 -6.67
CA GLU A 69 -0.24 6.36 -7.15
C GLU A 69 -1.56 5.69 -7.56
N ARG A 70 -1.48 4.60 -8.33
CA ARG A 70 -2.64 3.79 -8.70
C ARG A 70 -3.38 3.28 -7.48
N ASP A 71 -2.66 2.73 -6.50
CA ASP A 71 -3.27 2.18 -5.29
C ASP A 71 -3.95 3.27 -4.47
N ARG A 72 -3.32 4.46 -4.35
CA ARG A 72 -3.95 5.64 -3.75
C ARG A 72 -5.21 6.08 -4.50
N GLN A 73 -5.20 6.06 -5.83
CA GLN A 73 -6.38 6.41 -6.63
C GLN A 73 -7.53 5.41 -6.42
N ILE A 74 -7.23 4.11 -6.38
CA ILE A 74 -8.21 3.06 -6.09
C ILE A 74 -8.80 3.27 -4.69
N ALA A 75 -7.96 3.47 -3.67
CA ALA A 75 -8.40 3.71 -2.30
C ALA A 75 -9.28 4.97 -2.20
N ARG A 76 -8.86 6.08 -2.81
CA ARG A 76 -9.65 7.33 -2.85
C ARG A 76 -10.99 7.14 -3.55
N THR A 77 -11.03 6.37 -4.63
CA THR A 77 -12.27 6.08 -5.36
C THR A 77 -13.21 5.22 -4.51
N ALA A 78 -12.68 4.23 -3.79
CA ALA A 78 -13.46 3.40 -2.88
C ALA A 78 -14.06 4.22 -1.73
N VAL A 79 -13.25 5.08 -1.08
CA VAL A 79 -13.72 6.02 -0.05
C VAL A 79 -14.80 6.96 -0.63
N SER A 80 -14.55 7.57 -1.79
CA SER A 80 -15.54 8.45 -2.43
C SER A 80 -16.86 7.75 -2.75
N ARG A 81 -16.83 6.47 -3.15
CA ARG A 81 -18.06 5.69 -3.39
C ARG A 81 -18.82 5.41 -2.09
N ARG A 82 -18.09 5.11 -1.00
CA ARG A 82 -18.68 4.93 0.33
C ARG A 82 -19.33 6.22 0.83
N ASP A 83 -18.62 7.35 0.77
CA ASP A 83 -19.12 8.64 1.23
C ASP A 83 -20.37 9.08 0.44
N LYS A 84 -20.35 8.91 -0.89
CA LYS A 84 -21.51 9.20 -1.74
C LYS A 84 -22.72 8.33 -1.38
N LEU A 85 -22.51 7.06 -1.08
CA LEU A 85 -23.58 6.16 -0.67
C LEU A 85 -24.17 6.58 0.68
N VAL A 86 -23.33 6.89 1.67
CA VAL A 86 -23.78 7.32 3.01
C VAL A 86 -24.58 8.61 2.89
N ASN A 87 -24.04 9.64 2.23
CA ASN A 87 -24.76 10.90 2.03
C ASN A 87 -26.10 10.70 1.32
N TRP A 88 -26.13 9.82 0.31
CA TRP A 88 -27.37 9.51 -0.39
C TRP A 88 -28.39 8.80 0.52
N LEU A 89 -27.96 7.85 1.36
CA LEU A 89 -28.84 7.17 2.32
C LEU A 89 -29.33 8.13 3.41
N ASP A 90 -28.50 9.06 3.89
CA ASP A 90 -28.89 10.10 4.84
C ASP A 90 -29.99 10.99 4.24
N ASP A 91 -29.84 11.43 2.99
CA ASP A 91 -30.88 12.22 2.31
C ASP A 91 -32.20 11.47 2.17
N VAL A 92 -32.16 10.14 2.00
CA VAL A 92 -33.36 9.29 1.97
C VAL A 92 -34.01 9.22 3.35
N VAL A 93 -33.23 8.98 4.42
CA VAL A 93 -33.75 8.90 5.80
C VAL A 93 -34.32 10.22 6.28
N GLU A 94 -33.66 11.33 5.94
CA GLU A 94 -34.09 12.68 6.32
C GLU A 94 -35.22 13.24 5.43
N GLY A 95 -35.68 12.47 4.42
CA GLY A 95 -36.77 12.89 3.53
C GLY A 95 -36.41 14.08 2.65
N LYS A 96 -35.12 14.29 2.36
CA LYS A 96 -34.61 15.39 1.52
C LYS A 96 -34.74 15.11 0.03
N MET A 97 -35.09 13.88 -0.36
CA MET A 97 -35.29 13.49 -1.74
C MET A 97 -36.60 14.07 -2.28
N LEU A 98 -36.57 14.60 -3.52
CA LEU A 98 -37.78 15.07 -4.20
C LEU A 98 -38.76 13.93 -4.50
N GLU A 99 -38.24 12.72 -4.71
CA GLU A 99 -39.00 11.49 -4.94
C GLU A 99 -38.43 10.36 -4.07
N GLU A 100 -39.32 9.58 -3.46
CA GLU A 100 -38.93 8.42 -2.68
C GLU A 100 -38.23 7.36 -3.56
N PRO A 101 -37.08 6.82 -3.13
CA PRO A 101 -36.40 5.77 -3.87
C PRO A 101 -37.26 4.52 -4.00
N SER A 102 -37.35 3.97 -5.22
CA SER A 102 -37.99 2.68 -5.42
C SER A 102 -37.25 1.54 -4.69
N ALA A 103 -37.94 0.44 -4.41
CA ALA A 103 -37.35 -0.76 -3.82
C ALA A 103 -36.14 -1.29 -4.62
N VAL A 104 -36.16 -1.17 -5.95
CA VAL A 104 -35.04 -1.54 -6.83
C VAL A 104 -33.82 -0.64 -6.57
N ARG A 105 -34.04 0.68 -6.41
CA ARG A 105 -32.97 1.63 -6.14
C ARG A 105 -32.36 1.40 -4.75
N MET A 106 -33.20 1.14 -3.74
CA MET A 106 -32.75 0.77 -2.41
C MET A 106 -31.90 -0.51 -2.42
N ARG A 107 -32.33 -1.55 -3.15
CA ARG A 107 -31.56 -2.79 -3.29
C ARG A 107 -30.24 -2.60 -4.04
N ALA A 108 -30.23 -1.76 -5.08
CA ALA A 108 -29.00 -1.42 -5.79
C ALA A 108 -28.01 -0.67 -4.89
N ALA A 109 -28.50 0.26 -4.06
CA ALA A 109 -27.69 0.98 -3.08
C ALA A 109 -27.13 0.02 -2.01
N GLU A 110 -27.93 -0.94 -1.55
CA GLU A 110 -27.48 -1.99 -0.63
C GLU A 110 -26.33 -2.82 -1.25
N LEU A 111 -26.51 -3.32 -2.48
CA LEU A 111 -25.48 -4.08 -3.20
C LEU A 111 -24.20 -3.26 -3.41
N LEU A 112 -24.34 -1.98 -3.75
CA LEU A 112 -23.20 -1.08 -3.90
C LEU A 112 -22.45 -0.93 -2.58
N GLY A 113 -23.16 -0.73 -1.47
CA GLY A 113 -22.54 -0.64 -0.15
C GLY A 113 -21.86 -1.95 0.28
N ARG A 114 -22.44 -3.11 -0.03
CA ARG A 114 -21.78 -4.41 0.22
C ARG A 114 -20.48 -4.52 -0.58
N SER A 115 -20.48 -4.08 -1.84
CA SER A 115 -19.28 -4.13 -2.70
C SER A 115 -18.11 -3.26 -2.21
N VAL A 116 -18.38 -2.16 -1.50
CA VAL A 116 -17.36 -1.27 -0.92
C VAL A 116 -17.12 -1.50 0.58
N GLY A 117 -17.69 -2.57 1.15
CA GLY A 117 -17.55 -2.90 2.58
C GLY A 117 -18.21 -1.88 3.52
N ALA A 118 -19.24 -1.15 3.05
CA ALA A 118 -20.02 -0.23 3.89
C ALA A 118 -20.88 -0.98 4.93
N PHE A 119 -21.43 -2.13 4.54
CA PHE A 119 -22.25 -3.00 5.40
C PHE A 119 -21.42 -4.21 5.84
N GLN A 120 -20.58 -4.05 6.86
CA GLN A 120 -19.96 -5.20 7.52
C GLN A 120 -20.81 -5.60 8.73
N GLU A 121 -21.51 -6.72 8.61
CA GLU A 121 -22.09 -7.43 9.74
C GLU A 121 -21.01 -8.38 10.27
N ASN A 122 -20.57 -8.17 11.51
CA ASN A 122 -19.62 -9.01 12.25
C ASN A 122 -18.15 -8.84 11.86
N LEU A 123 -17.50 -7.83 12.47
CA LEU A 123 -16.10 -7.99 12.86
C LEU A 123 -16.07 -9.05 13.97
N ASN A 124 -15.97 -10.33 13.58
CA ASN A 124 -15.58 -11.36 14.52
C ASN A 124 -14.09 -11.14 14.82
N ILE A 125 -13.81 -10.18 15.73
CA ILE A 125 -12.49 -10.00 16.30
C ILE A 125 -12.29 -11.21 17.20
N SER A 126 -11.86 -12.33 16.60
CA SER A 126 -11.13 -13.31 17.36
C SER A 126 -9.86 -12.60 17.79
N SER A 127 -9.87 -12.06 19.01
CA SER A 127 -8.69 -11.57 19.71
C SER A 127 -7.67 -12.71 19.74
N GLY A 128 -6.86 -12.85 18.70
CA GLY A 128 -5.79 -13.86 18.57
C GLY A 128 -4.61 -13.62 19.52
N SER A 129 -4.84 -12.85 20.58
CA SER A 129 -3.93 -12.62 21.68
C SER A 129 -4.76 -12.20 22.89
N GLU A 130 -5.61 -13.11 23.36
CA GLU A 130 -5.88 -13.15 24.80
C GLU A 130 -4.57 -13.57 25.47
N LYS A 131 -3.60 -12.65 25.56
CA LYS A 131 -2.61 -12.76 26.63
C LYS A 131 -3.44 -12.71 27.90
N ASN A 132 -3.65 -13.87 28.51
CA ASN A 132 -4.38 -13.94 29.77
C ASN A 132 -3.70 -12.98 30.75
N ALA A 133 -4.46 -12.36 31.65
CA ALA A 133 -3.91 -11.36 32.58
C ALA A 133 -2.64 -11.87 33.31
N SER A 134 -2.55 -13.18 33.53
CA SER A 134 -1.37 -13.88 34.06
C SER A 134 -0.12 -13.82 33.16
N GLU A 135 -0.27 -13.92 31.84
CA GLU A 135 0.85 -13.81 30.89
C GLU A 135 1.35 -12.37 30.82
N ILE A 136 0.43 -11.41 30.82
CA ILE A 136 0.76 -9.98 30.86
C ILE A 136 1.47 -9.64 32.16
N ALA A 137 0.99 -10.14 33.30
CA ALA A 137 1.63 -9.93 34.61
C ALA A 137 3.06 -10.51 34.65
N SER A 138 3.24 -11.73 34.16
CA SER A 138 4.56 -12.38 34.10
C SER A 138 5.55 -11.61 33.20
N GLU A 139 5.08 -11.10 32.06
CA GLU A 139 5.91 -10.30 31.15
C GLU A 139 6.28 -8.94 31.77
N ILE A 140 5.37 -8.31 32.50
CA ILE A 140 5.63 -7.06 33.25
C ILE A 140 6.64 -7.30 34.37
N GLU A 141 6.51 -8.38 35.15
CA GLU A 141 7.46 -8.75 36.19
C GLU A 141 8.86 -9.01 35.62
N ALA A 142 8.96 -9.74 34.50
CA ALA A 142 10.22 -9.99 33.83
C ALA A 142 10.90 -8.69 33.35
N LEU A 143 10.12 -7.74 32.83
CA LEU A 143 10.61 -6.41 32.44
C LEU A 143 11.07 -5.58 33.64
N LEU A 144 10.33 -5.60 34.76
CA LEU A 144 10.70 -4.91 36.00
C LEU A 144 12.02 -5.43 36.57
N VAL A 145 12.18 -6.75 36.64
CA VAL A 145 13.43 -7.39 37.11
C VAL A 145 14.59 -7.00 36.21
N LYS A 146 14.37 -6.99 34.89
CA LYS A 146 15.41 -6.57 33.94
C LYS A 146 15.81 -5.11 34.14
N SER A 147 14.86 -4.20 34.34
CA SER A 147 15.18 -2.79 34.62
C SER A 147 15.88 -2.59 35.97
N GLN A 148 15.51 -3.37 37.00
CA GLN A 148 16.18 -3.31 38.31
C GLN A 148 17.60 -3.87 38.27
N ALA A 149 17.85 -4.89 37.44
CA ALA A 149 19.20 -5.41 37.20
C ALA A 149 20.08 -4.44 36.40
N GLU A 150 19.51 -3.63 35.51
CA GLU A 150 20.24 -2.58 34.78
C GLU A 150 20.57 -1.36 35.67
N GLU A 151 19.81 -1.08 36.73
CA GLU A 151 20.16 -0.06 37.74
C GLU A 151 21.18 -0.53 38.78
N ALA A 152 21.46 -1.84 38.86
CA ALA A 152 22.44 -2.44 39.78
C ALA A 152 23.79 -2.77 39.10
N GLY A 153 24.32 -1.83 38.30
CA GLY A 153 25.69 -1.89 37.76
C GLY A 153 26.69 -1.08 38.61
N PRO A 154 27.98 -1.46 38.54
CA PRO A 154 28.78 -1.97 39.65
C PRO A 154 29.12 -0.92 40.72
N GLU A 155 29.17 -1.33 41.99
CA GLU A 155 29.86 -0.56 43.02
C GLU A 155 31.37 -0.54 42.72
N GLU A 156 31.81 0.49 42.00
CA GLU A 156 33.20 0.94 42.03
C GLU A 156 33.45 1.67 43.36
N GLY A 157 34.15 1.03 44.28
CA GLY A 157 34.53 1.69 45.53
C GLY A 157 35.33 0.83 46.49
N GLU A 158 36.60 0.54 46.17
CA GLU A 158 37.68 0.52 47.18
C GLU A 158 39.05 0.39 46.48
N GLU A 159 39.61 1.52 46.04
CA GLU A 159 41.06 1.72 46.05
C GLU A 159 41.41 2.44 47.37
N LEU A 160 41.95 1.69 48.33
CA LEU A 160 42.54 2.25 49.54
C LEU A 160 44.05 2.45 49.32
N HIS A 161 44.46 3.70 49.52
CA HIS A 161 45.84 4.16 49.70
C HIS A 161 46.56 3.46 50.86
#